data_AF-A0A3S5ASL0-F1
#
_entry.id   AF-A0A3S5ASL0-F1
#
_cell.length_a   1.000
_cell.length_b   1.000
_cell.length_c   1.000
_cell.angle_alpha   90.00
_cell.angle_beta   90.00
_cell.angle_gamma   90.00
#
_symmetry.space_group_name_H-M   'P 1'
#
loop_
_entity.id
_entity.type
_entity.pdbx_description
1 polymer ?
#
loop_
_entity_poly.entity_id
_entity_poly.type
_entity_poly.pdbx_seq_one_letter_code
_entity_poly.pdbx_strand_id
1 'polypeptide(L)'
;MTIHCDEPLPLVHGVCRDRFRVPPGECSFKRQYAQLYVSRLSAARPHLVRASFEAWGAIKESEDIQNISPVKSPSKALKRMRPAIHNLAFLNLGETCVIIGILYKVGIAAVNFLMP
;
A
#
# COMPACT_ATOMS: atom_id res chain seq x y z
N MET A 1 7.56 25.52 28.53
CA MET A 1 8.76 24.69 28.33
C MET A 1 9.31 25.07 26.96
N THR A 2 10.28 25.97 26.95
CA THR A 2 10.76 26.65 25.72
C THR A 2 12.14 26.09 25.42
N ILE A 3 12.28 25.37 24.32
CA ILE A 3 13.58 24.86 23.88
C ILE A 3 14.25 25.99 23.10
N HIS A 4 15.28 26.59 23.69
CA HIS A 4 16.19 27.50 23.01
C HIS A 4 17.11 26.67 22.10
N CYS A 5 17.15 27.01 20.82
CA CYS A 5 18.16 26.51 19.88
C CYS A 5 19.12 27.66 19.62
N ASP A 6 20.32 27.59 20.20
CA ASP A 6 21.41 28.53 19.94
C ASP A 6 22.12 28.21 18.61
N GLU A 7 22.43 29.32 17.91
CA GLU A 7 23.32 29.56 16.76
C GLU A 7 23.16 28.87 15.38
N PRO A 8 23.42 29.60 14.27
CA PRO A 8 23.17 29.14 12.91
C PRO A 8 24.45 28.61 12.23
N LEU A 9 24.38 27.37 11.73
CA LEU A 9 25.36 26.81 10.78
C LEU A 9 24.93 27.10 9.32
N PRO A 10 25.87 27.16 8.37
CA PRO A 10 25.65 27.80 7.07
C PRO A 10 24.70 27.03 6.15
N LEU A 11 24.00 27.82 5.35
CA LEU A 11 22.87 27.51 4.47
C LEU A 11 23.14 26.40 3.44
N VAL A 12 22.87 25.16 3.81
CA VAL A 12 22.30 24.12 2.94
C VAL A 12 21.37 23.32 3.86
N HIS A 13 20.09 23.09 3.50
CA HIS A 13 19.03 22.38 4.27
C HIS A 13 17.82 23.22 4.75
N GLY A 14 17.26 24.07 3.89
CA GLY A 14 16.06 24.87 4.21
C GLY A 14 14.70 24.16 4.12
N VAL A 15 14.59 22.92 3.64
CA VAL A 15 13.28 22.39 3.18
C VAL A 15 12.65 21.34 4.12
N CYS A 16 13.39 20.80 5.09
CA CYS A 16 12.92 19.62 5.83
C CYS A 16 12.19 19.93 7.15
N ARG A 17 12.52 21.04 7.82
CA ARG A 17 11.99 21.35 9.17
C ARG A 17 10.55 21.88 9.16
N ASP A 18 10.11 22.49 8.06
CA ASP A 18 8.78 23.10 8.00
C ASP A 18 7.63 22.08 7.92
N ARG A 19 7.88 20.87 7.42
CA ARG A 19 6.83 19.83 7.26
C ARG A 19 6.25 19.33 8.58
N PHE A 20 6.95 19.52 9.69
CA PHE A 20 6.51 19.14 11.03
C PHE A 20 6.13 20.33 11.90
N ARG A 21 6.31 21.56 11.38
CA ARG A 21 5.95 22.79 12.07
C ARG A 21 4.51 23.15 11.72
N VAL A 22 3.64 23.15 12.72
CA VAL A 22 2.29 23.72 12.60
C VAL A 22 2.32 25.11 13.22
N PRO A 23 2.08 26.18 12.45
CA PRO A 23 2.06 27.54 12.99
C PRO A 23 1.01 27.72 14.09
N PRO A 24 1.26 28.61 15.07
CA PRO A 24 0.25 28.97 16.07
C PRO A 24 -1.04 29.47 15.39
N GLY A 25 -2.21 29.02 15.85
CA GLY A 25 -3.50 29.41 15.28
C GLY A 25 -3.96 28.63 14.05
N GLU A 26 -3.08 27.84 13.42
CA GLU A 26 -3.43 26.99 12.27
C GLU A 26 -3.81 25.55 12.65
N CYS A 27 -3.55 25.15 13.91
CA CYS A 27 -3.96 23.85 14.41
C CYS A 27 -5.49 23.82 14.66
N SER A 28 -6.20 23.05 13.84
CA SER A 28 -7.65 22.86 13.97
C SER A 28 -7.98 21.43 14.40
N PHE A 29 -8.66 21.30 15.54
CA PHE A 29 -9.12 20.02 16.11
C PHE A 29 -10.53 19.61 15.65
N LYS A 30 -11.14 20.36 14.72
CA LYS A 30 -12.48 20.07 14.18
C LYS A 30 -12.50 18.96 13.13
N ARG A 31 -11.34 18.34 12.84
CA ARG A 31 -11.17 17.35 11.77
C ARG A 31 -11.26 15.94 12.31
N GLN A 32 -11.73 15.03 11.47
CA GLN A 32 -11.79 13.61 11.78
C GLN A 32 -10.51 12.89 11.34
N TYR A 33 -10.10 11.89 12.11
CA TYR A 33 -8.92 11.06 11.78
C TYR A 33 -9.03 10.31 10.46
N ALA A 34 -10.24 10.10 9.93
CA ALA A 34 -10.48 9.48 8.62
C ALA A 34 -9.66 10.16 7.49
N GLN A 35 -9.50 11.49 7.56
CA GLN A 35 -8.73 12.24 6.57
C GLN A 35 -7.26 11.79 6.51
N LEU A 36 -6.67 11.38 7.64
CA LEU A 36 -5.29 10.89 7.66
C LEU A 36 -5.15 9.58 6.88
N TYR A 37 -6.10 8.67 7.03
CA TYR A 37 -6.07 7.38 6.33
C TYR A 37 -6.26 7.56 4.82
N VAL A 38 -7.17 8.46 4.42
CA VAL A 38 -7.36 8.82 3.00
C VAL A 38 -6.07 9.39 2.40
N SER A 39 -5.45 10.37 3.06
CA SER A 39 -4.19 10.97 2.58
C SER A 39 -3.03 9.98 2.55
N ARG A 40 -2.93 9.07 3.52
CA ARG A 40 -1.91 8.02 3.54
C ARG A 40 -2.06 7.06 2.36
N LEU A 41 -3.28 6.57 2.13
CA LEU A 41 -3.54 5.66 1.03
C LEU A 41 -3.29 6.33 -0.32
N SER A 42 -3.75 7.58 -0.52
CA SER A 42 -3.55 8.30 -1.77
C SER A 42 -2.07 8.56 -2.07
N ALA A 43 -1.28 8.93 -1.06
CA ALA A 43 0.16 9.14 -1.20
C ALA A 43 0.92 7.83 -1.49
N ALA A 44 0.56 6.72 -0.84
CA ALA A 44 1.25 5.44 -0.99
C ALA A 44 0.86 4.67 -2.27
N ARG A 45 -0.38 4.81 -2.73
CA ARG A 45 -0.96 4.04 -3.85
C ARG A 45 -0.08 4.00 -5.11
N PRO A 46 0.43 5.10 -5.68
CA PRO A 46 1.22 5.04 -6.91
C PRO A 46 2.50 4.20 -6.75
N HIS A 47 3.14 4.28 -5.59
CA HIS A 47 4.33 3.49 -5.30
C HIS A 47 4.02 2.00 -5.17
N LEU A 48 2.90 1.65 -4.52
CA LEU A 48 2.44 0.28 -4.36
C LEU A 48 1.98 -0.33 -5.69
N VAL A 49 1.32 0.45 -6.55
CA VAL A 49 0.96 0.04 -7.92
C VAL A 49 2.23 -0.31 -8.69
N ARG A 50 3.23 0.57 -8.70
CA ARG A 50 4.50 0.32 -9.39
C ARG A 50 5.22 -0.92 -8.84
N ALA A 51 5.36 -1.01 -7.51
CA ALA A 51 5.99 -2.16 -6.86
C ALA A 51 5.27 -3.48 -7.16
N SER A 52 3.93 -3.46 -7.26
CA SER A 52 3.16 -4.64 -7.63
C SER A 52 3.44 -5.08 -9.07
N PHE A 53 3.59 -4.15 -10.00
CA PHE A 53 3.95 -4.48 -11.38
C PHE A 53 5.38 -5.02 -11.49
N GLU A 54 6.32 -4.53 -10.69
CA GLU A 54 7.69 -5.03 -10.65
C GLU A 54 7.74 -6.45 -10.06
N ALA A 55 7.06 -6.68 -8.92
CA ALA A 55 7.05 -7.97 -8.24
C ALA A 55 6.35 -9.07 -9.05
N TRP A 56 5.19 -8.75 -9.64
CA TRP A 56 4.36 -9.72 -10.37
C TRP A 56 4.61 -9.72 -11.89
N GLY A 57 5.31 -8.72 -12.41
CA GLY A 57 5.76 -8.68 -13.80
C GLY A 57 7.04 -9.45 -14.06
N ALA A 58 7.73 -9.91 -13.01
CA ALA A 58 9.01 -10.61 -13.07
C ALA A 58 8.93 -12.12 -12.74
N ILE A 59 7.73 -12.73 -12.80
CA ILE A 59 7.61 -14.20 -12.69
C ILE A 59 8.36 -14.82 -13.89
N LYS A 60 9.63 -15.15 -13.66
CA LYS A 60 10.49 -15.93 -14.55
C LYS A 60 9.92 -17.33 -14.68
N GLU A 61 10.06 -17.93 -15.87
CA GLU A 61 9.93 -19.38 -16.00
C GLU A 61 11.10 -19.93 -15.19
N SER A 62 10.87 -20.33 -13.95
CA SER A 62 11.70 -21.36 -13.36
C SER A 62 10.98 -22.67 -13.63
N GLU A 63 11.55 -23.38 -14.60
CA GLU A 63 11.27 -24.76 -14.98
C GLU A 63 10.97 -25.62 -13.76
N ASP A 64 9.84 -26.33 -13.81
CA ASP A 64 9.78 -27.73 -13.45
C ASP A 64 8.48 -28.31 -14.01
N ILE A 65 8.57 -29.52 -14.55
CA ILE A 65 7.50 -30.33 -15.16
C ILE A 65 7.19 -29.95 -16.62
N GLN A 66 7.92 -30.56 -17.57
CA GLN A 66 7.42 -31.71 -18.36
C GLN A 66 8.41 -32.07 -19.49
N ASN A 67 9.20 -33.13 -19.26
CA ASN A 67 9.48 -34.08 -20.32
C ASN A 67 8.13 -34.74 -20.67
N ILE A 68 7.65 -34.57 -21.91
CA ILE A 68 6.99 -35.56 -22.81
C ILE A 68 6.30 -34.78 -23.96
N SER A 69 6.94 -34.86 -25.13
CA SER A 69 6.50 -34.80 -26.55
C SER A 69 5.19 -34.12 -27.05
N PRO A 70 5.17 -33.71 -28.34
CA PRO A 70 4.33 -32.64 -28.87
C PRO A 70 3.03 -33.14 -29.52
N VAL A 71 1.90 -32.53 -29.18
CA VAL A 71 0.67 -32.62 -29.97
C VAL A 71 0.13 -31.24 -30.30
N LYS A 72 0.03 -31.03 -31.61
CA LYS A 72 -0.49 -29.89 -32.37
C LYS A 72 -1.81 -29.35 -31.81
N SER A 73 -1.87 -28.04 -31.51
CA SER A 73 -3.02 -27.15 -31.77
C SER A 73 -2.66 -25.69 -31.43
N PRO A 74 -2.88 -24.72 -32.33
CA PRO A 74 -2.52 -23.31 -32.11
C PRO A 74 -3.65 -22.53 -31.43
N SER A 75 -3.29 -21.46 -30.70
CA SER A 75 -4.14 -20.38 -30.17
C SER A 75 -4.84 -20.56 -28.80
N LYS A 76 -4.03 -20.57 -27.74
CA LYS A 76 -4.29 -19.76 -26.52
C LYS A 76 -2.92 -19.56 -25.88
N ALA A 77 -2.15 -18.63 -26.45
CA ALA A 77 -0.92 -18.19 -25.84
C ALA A 77 -1.24 -17.77 -24.40
N LEU A 78 -0.73 -18.58 -23.47
CA LEU A 78 -0.69 -18.38 -22.04
C LEU A 78 0.00 -17.04 -21.76
N LYS A 79 -0.72 -15.94 -21.99
CA LYS A 79 -0.30 -14.61 -21.56
C LYS A 79 -0.18 -14.74 -20.04
N ARG A 80 1.05 -14.73 -19.54
CA ARG A 80 1.38 -14.43 -18.14
C ARG A 80 0.65 -13.16 -17.76
N MET A 81 -0.56 -13.33 -17.26
CA MET A 81 -1.49 -12.24 -17.09
C MET A 81 -1.14 -11.61 -15.76
N ARG A 82 -0.54 -10.43 -15.79
CA ARG A 82 -0.31 -9.64 -14.59
C ARG A 82 -1.66 -9.52 -13.86
N PRO A 83 -1.75 -9.88 -12.57
CA PRO A 83 -3.01 -9.80 -11.85
C PRO A 83 -3.56 -8.38 -11.92
N ALA A 84 -4.85 -8.26 -12.22
CA ALA A 84 -5.51 -6.97 -12.28
C ALA A 84 -5.48 -6.29 -10.90
N ILE A 85 -5.34 -4.96 -10.88
CA ILE A 85 -5.46 -4.20 -9.64
C ILE A 85 -6.92 -3.79 -9.49
N HIS A 86 -7.58 -4.32 -8.46
CA HIS A 86 -9.00 -4.05 -8.21
C HIS A 86 -9.21 -3.20 -6.95
N ASN A 87 -10.37 -2.57 -6.90
CA ASN A 87 -10.93 -2.11 -5.62
C ASN A 87 -11.56 -3.33 -4.92
N LEU A 88 -11.50 -3.35 -3.58
CA LEU A 88 -12.16 -4.34 -2.75
C LEU A 88 -13.66 -4.51 -3.09
N ALA A 89 -14.31 -3.46 -3.61
CA ALA A 89 -15.71 -3.50 -4.02
C ALA A 89 -15.99 -4.32 -5.30
N PHE A 90 -14.98 -4.70 -6.09
CA PHE A 90 -15.15 -5.32 -7.41
C PHE A 90 -14.43 -6.67 -7.52
N LEU A 91 -14.49 -7.48 -6.47
CA LEU A 91 -13.87 -8.80 -6.48
C LEU A 91 -14.76 -9.84 -7.17
N ASN A 92 -14.17 -10.57 -8.12
CA ASN A 92 -14.79 -11.75 -8.73
C ASN A 92 -14.29 -13.02 -8.05
N LEU A 93 -15.18 -14.01 -7.92
CA LEU A 93 -14.82 -15.33 -7.39
C LEU A 93 -13.85 -16.03 -8.34
N GLY A 94 -12.78 -16.60 -7.78
CA GLY A 94 -11.77 -17.35 -8.53
C GLY A 94 -10.78 -16.49 -9.33
N GLU A 95 -10.83 -15.15 -9.23
CA GLU A 95 -9.88 -14.25 -9.89
C GLU A 95 -8.67 -13.95 -8.99
N THR A 96 -7.46 -14.16 -9.52
CA THR A 96 -6.23 -13.68 -8.89
C THR A 96 -6.03 -12.20 -9.18
N CYS A 97 -6.06 -11.36 -8.14
CA CYS A 97 -5.94 -9.91 -8.27
C CYS A 97 -5.05 -9.30 -7.18
N VAL A 98 -4.66 -8.03 -7.37
CA VAL A 98 -3.92 -7.22 -6.39
C VAL A 98 -4.87 -6.19 -5.78
N ILE A 99 -4.90 -6.13 -4.46
CA ILE A 99 -5.66 -5.14 -3.70
C ILE A 99 -4.69 -4.25 -2.93
N ILE A 100 -4.87 -2.93 -3.06
CA ILE A 100 -4.09 -1.93 -2.34
C ILE A 100 -4.99 -1.27 -1.30
N GLY A 101 -4.65 -1.42 -0.03
CA GLY A 101 -5.42 -0.91 1.09
C GLY A 101 -4.55 -0.64 2.33
N ILE A 102 -5.22 -0.37 3.45
CA ILE A 102 -4.58 -0.14 4.75
C ILE A 102 -4.90 -1.35 5.64
N LEU A 103 -3.88 -1.92 6.27
CA LEU A 103 -4.06 -2.99 7.25
C LEU A 103 -4.61 -2.41 8.56
N TYR A 104 -5.62 -3.07 9.12
CA TYR A 104 -6.17 -2.76 10.43
C TYR A 104 -6.12 -4.01 11.31
N LYS A 105 -5.43 -3.92 12.46
CA LYS A 105 -5.33 -5.01 13.43
C LYS A 105 -6.36 -4.81 14.53
N VAL A 106 -7.29 -5.75 14.68
CA VAL A 106 -8.23 -5.78 15.81
C VAL A 106 -7.51 -6.43 16.99
N GLY A 107 -7.42 -5.73 18.12
CA GLY A 107 -6.98 -6.34 19.37
C GLY A 107 -8.08 -7.25 19.92
N ILE A 108 -7.73 -8.47 20.32
CA ILE A 108 -8.65 -9.33 21.09
C ILE A 108 -8.71 -8.73 22.50
N ALA A 109 -9.59 -7.76 22.72
CA ALA A 109 -10.09 -7.51 24.06
C ALA A 109 -10.98 -8.71 24.40
N ALA A 110 -10.64 -9.46 25.44
CA ALA A 110 -11.36 -10.65 25.87
C ALA A 110 -12.88 -10.39 25.84
N VAL A 111 -13.55 -11.05 24.92
CA VAL A 111 -15.00 -11.08 24.82
C VAL A 111 -15.47 -12.03 25.92
N ASN A 112 -15.42 -11.58 27.17
CA ASN A 112 -16.26 -12.12 28.23
C ASN A 112 -17.69 -11.60 27.98
N PHE A 113 -18.30 -12.06 26.88
CA PHE A 113 -19.75 -12.08 26.82
C PHE A 113 -20.18 -13.22 27.74
N LEU A 114 -20.52 -12.83 28.97
CA LEU A 114 -21.46 -13.54 29.82
C LEU A 114 -22.62 -14.02 28.94
N MET A 115 -22.68 -15.32 28.70
CA MET A 115 -23.95 -15.95 28.41
C MET A 115 -24.75 -15.98 29.72
N PRO A 116 -26.04 -15.62 29.72
CA PRO A 116 -26.94 -15.96 30.82
C PRO A 116 -27.11 -17.47 30.95
#